data_AF-A0A7V0NTI5-F1
#
_entry.id   AF-A0A7V0NTI5-F1
#
_cell.length_a   1.000
_cell.length_b   1.000
_cell.length_c   1.000
_cell.angle_alpha   90.00
_cell.angle_beta   90.00
_cell.angle_gamma   90.00
#
_symmetry.space_group_name_H-M   'P 1'
#
loop_
_entity.id
_entity.type
_entity.pdbx_description
1 polymer ?
#
loop_
_entity_poly.entity_id
_entity_poly.type
_entity_poly.pdbx_seq_one_letter_code
_entity_poly.pdbx_strand_id
1 'polypeptide(L)' 'MDIIAVANQKGGVAKTTTVQTLGAAFVDLGLDVLLVDLDPQYR' A
#
# COMPACT_ATOMS: atom_id res chain seq x y z
N MET A 1 8.92 11.63 -9.07
CA MET A 1 8.63 10.27 -8.58
C MET A 1 8.22 10.44 -7.15
N ASP A 2 6.94 10.22 -6.87
CA ASP A 2 6.36 10.43 -5.54
C ASP A 2 6.31 9.11 -4.79
N ILE A 3 6.58 9.15 -3.48
CA ILE A 3 6.62 7.96 -2.61
C ILE A 3 5.62 8.18 -1.48
N ILE A 4 4.69 7.24 -1.33
CA ILE A 4 3.68 7.23 -0.27
C ILE A 4 3.94 5.99 0.59
N ALA A 5 4.14 6.20 1.90
CA ALA A 5 4.32 5.13 2.87
C ALA A 5 3.13 5.07 3.83
N VAL A 6 2.48 3.91 3.91
CA VAL A 6 1.41 3.65 4.88
C VAL A 6 1.98 2.78 6.00
N ALA A 7 2.27 3.40 7.14
CA ALA A 7 2.86 2.74 8.29
C ALA A 7 1.99 2.91 9.54
N ASN A 8 1.77 1.81 10.26
CA ASN A 8 1.13 1.80 11.57
C ASN A 8 1.63 0.59 12.36
N GLN A 9 2.01 0.81 13.61
CA GLN A 9 2.60 -0.21 14.50
C GLN A 9 1.58 -1.28 14.92
N LYS A 10 0.28 -0.96 14.85
CA LYS A 10 -0.81 -1.88 15.18
C LYS A 10 -1.12 -2.82 13.99
N GLY A 11 -1.21 -4.11 14.28
CA GLY A 11 -1.72 -5.13 13.34
C GLY A 11 -3.24 -5.02 13.16
N GLY A 12 -3.75 -5.46 12.01
CA GLY A 12 -5.20 -5.50 11.75
C GLY A 12 -5.88 -4.13 11.56
N VAL A 13 -5.11 -3.08 11.23
CA VAL A 13 -5.63 -1.72 10.97
C VAL A 13 -5.78 -1.40 9.47
N ALA A 14 -5.92 -2.45 8.66
CA ALA A 14 -6.15 -2.34 7.21
C ALA A 14 -5.04 -1.68 6.37
N LYS A 15 -3.79 -1.59 6.85
CA LYS A 15 -2.66 -1.01 6.09
C LYS A 15 -2.55 -1.57 4.67
N THR A 16 -2.44 -2.90 4.54
CA THR A 16 -2.31 -3.58 3.25
C THR A 16 -3.52 -3.34 2.35
N THR A 17 -4.73 -3.40 2.91
CA THR A 17 -5.97 -3.10 2.19
C THR A 17 -5.98 -1.68 1.65
N THR A 18 -5.61 -0.69 2.48
CA THR A 18 -5.52 0.71 2.06
C THR A 18 -4.50 0.90 0.95
N VAL A 19 -3.31 0.30 1.06
CA VAL A 19 -2.26 0.37 0.03
C VAL A 19 -2.73 -0.22 -1.29
N GLN A 20 -3.42 -1.38 -1.25
CA GLN A 20 -3.96 -2.01 -2.45
C GLN A 20 -5.06 -1.16 -3.11
N THR A 21 -6.02 -0.66 -2.33
CA THR A 21 -7.11 0.17 -2.85
C THR A 21 -6.59 1.48 -3.46
N LEU A 22 -5.63 2.14 -2.81
CA LEU A 22 -5.01 3.35 -3.35
C LEU A 22 -4.22 3.05 -4.62
N GLY A 23 -3.47 1.94 -4.66
CA GLY A 23 -2.75 1.52 -5.85
C GLY A 23 -3.67 1.30 -7.05
N ALA A 24 -4.78 0.59 -6.84
CA ALA A 24 -5.80 0.38 -7.89
C ALA A 24 -6.37 1.71 -8.40
N ALA A 25 -6.77 2.61 -7.49
CA ALA A 25 -7.28 3.92 -7.85
C ALA A 25 -6.26 4.77 -8.63
N PHE A 26 -4.97 4.68 -8.30
CA PHE A 26 -3.92 5.39 -9.05
C PHE A 26 -3.69 4.81 -10.44
N VAL A 27 -3.77 3.49 -10.60
CA VAL A 27 -3.74 2.84 -11.92
C VAL A 27 -4.95 3.27 -12.75
N ASP A 28 -6.14 3.35 -12.16
CA ASP A 28 -7.36 3.84 -12.85
C ASP A 28 -7.24 5.30 -13.31
N LEU A 29 -6.40 6.10 -12.63
CA LEU A 29 -6.06 7.47 -13.03
C LEU A 29 -4.93 7.54 -14.08
N GLY A 30 -4.42 6.41 -14.55
CA GLY A 30 -3.38 6.32 -15.58
C GLY A 30 -1.95 6.50 -15.06
N LEU A 31 -1.71 6.28 -13.76
CA LEU A 31 -0.38 6.35 -13.18
C LEU A 31 0.32 4.99 -13.18
N ASP A 32 1.63 4.99 -13.41
CA ASP A 32 2.47 3.82 -13.17
C ASP A 32 2.70 3.65 -11.66
N VAL A 33 2.25 2.50 -11.12
CA VAL A 33 2.26 2.24 -9.67
C VAL A 33 3.10 1.01 -9.36
N LEU A 34 4.01 1.14 -8.38
CA LEU A 34 4.71 0.04 -7.74
C LEU A 34 4.26 -0.05 -6.28
N LEU A 35 3.70 -1.19 -5.89
CA LEU A 35 3.40 -1.49 -4.49
C LEU A 35 4.56 -2.31 -3.89
N VAL A 36 5.03 -1.90 -2.71
CA VAL A 36 6.08 -2.59 -1.95
C VAL A 36 5.52 -2.95 -0.58
N ASP A 37 5.43 -4.25 -0.29
CA ASP A 37 5.09 -4.73 1.05
C ASP A 37 6.38 -4.94 1.85
N LEU A 38 6.48 -4.25 2.99
CA LEU A 38 7.61 -4.30 3.91
C LEU A 38 7.23 -4.97 5.24
N ASP A 39 5.98 -5.43 5.39
CA ASP A 39 5.55 -6.15 6.59
C ASP A 39 6.12 -7.57 6.52
N PRO A 40 6.98 -7.99 7.48
CA PRO A 40 7.45 -9.37 7.54
C PRO A 40 6.28 -10.27 7.96
N GLN A 41 5.41 -10.63 7.00
CA GLN A 41 4.37 -11.62 7.21
C GLN A 41 5.02 -13.00 7.38
N TYR A 42 5.33 -13.34 8.62
CA TYR A 42 5.70 -14.70 9.03
C TYR A 42 4.76 -15.16 10.13
N ARG A 43 3.53 -15.50 9.73
CA ARG A 43 2.68 -16.52 10.35
C ARG A 43 1.88 -17.22 9.26
#